data_AF-A0A7X8ASQ9-F1
#
_entry.id   AF-A0A7X8ASQ9-F1
#
_cell.length_a   1.000
_cell.length_b   1.000
_cell.length_c   1.000
_cell.angle_alpha   90.00
_cell.angle_beta   90.00
_cell.angle_gamma   90.00
#
_symmetry.space_group_name_H-M   'P 1'
#
loop_
_entity.id
_entity.type
_entity.pdbx_description
1 polymer ?
#
loop_
_entity_poly.entity_id
_entity_poly.type
_entity_poly.pdbx_seq_one_letter_code
_entity_poly.pdbx_strand_id
1 'polypeptide(L)'
;MSGMMLSFFLSVILLIRLLPLSSLSNIIISVIAGILFILLGLSEASEKGWRAYLISLIGILFIIFSFFPSLRTGTNYITITIILCVVALIISLSSETELFKFKKKQS
;
A
#
# COMPACT_ATOMS: atom_id res chain seq x y z
N MET A 1 -13.15 -7.78 -6.69
CA MET A 1 -12.28 -8.74 -5.99
C MET A 1 -10.93 -8.10 -5.59
N SER A 2 -10.32 -7.27 -6.45
CA SER A 2 -9.02 -6.65 -6.15
C SER A 2 -9.05 -5.62 -5.00
N GLY A 3 -10.11 -4.80 -4.88
CA GLY A 3 -10.27 -3.86 -3.77
C GLY A 3 -10.32 -4.52 -2.38
N MET A 4 -10.98 -5.68 -2.28
CA MET A 4 -11.09 -6.47 -1.04
C MET A 4 -9.75 -7.14 -0.65
N MET A 5 -8.99 -7.63 -1.63
CA MET A 5 -7.63 -8.13 -1.42
C MET A 5 -6.69 -7.04 -0.92
N LEU A 6 -6.76 -5.84 -1.51
CA LEU A 6 -5.88 -4.71 -1.16
C LEU A 6 -6.18 -4.19 0.26
N SER A 7 -7.46 -4.11 0.64
CA SER A 7 -7.88 -3.73 2.00
C SER A 7 -7.56 -4.80 3.06
N PHE A 8 -7.68 -6.09 2.73
CA PHE A 8 -7.20 -7.17 3.57
C PHE A 8 -5.68 -7.10 3.77
N PHE A 9 -4.93 -6.89 2.69
CA PHE A 9 -3.49 -6.79 2.70
C PHE A 9 -2.98 -5.62 3.55
N LEU A 10 -3.61 -4.44 3.40
CA LEU A 10 -3.35 -3.27 4.25
C LEU A 10 -3.63 -3.55 5.73
N SER A 11 -4.72 -4.26 6.04
CA SER A 11 -5.10 -4.60 7.42
C SER A 11 -4.08 -5.54 8.07
N VAL A 12 -3.57 -6.53 7.33
CA VAL A 12 -2.51 -7.44 7.80
C VAL A 12 -1.21 -6.67 8.08
N ILE A 13 -0.81 -5.76 7.18
CA ILE A 13 0.39 -4.93 7.39
C ILE A 13 0.26 -4.05 8.63
N LEU A 14 -0.91 -3.44 8.84
CA LEU A 14 -1.18 -2.62 10.02
C LEU A 14 -1.15 -3.44 11.32
N LEU A 15 -1.75 -4.63 11.33
CA LEU A 15 -1.73 -5.55 12.47
C LEU A 15 -0.31 -6.00 12.82
N ILE A 16 0.47 -6.42 11.83
CA ILE A 16 1.86 -6.85 12.04
C ILE A 16 2.71 -5.68 12.55
N ARG A 17 2.44 -4.45 12.11
CA ARG A 17 3.19 -3.24 12.53
C ARG A 17 2.86 -2.73 13.93
N LEU A 18 1.75 -3.16 14.53
CA LEU A 18 1.42 -2.87 15.94
C LEU A 18 2.21 -3.77 16.91
N LEU A 19 2.85 -4.83 16.41
CA LEU A 19 3.65 -5.73 17.25
C LEU A 19 5.01 -5.09 17.59
N PRO A 20 5.49 -5.24 18.84
CA PRO A 20 6.81 -4.77 19.26
C PRO A 20 7.91 -5.67 18.68
N LEU A 21 8.18 -5.48 17.40
CA LEU A 21 9.13 -6.27 16.62
C LEU A 21 10.54 -5.66 16.69
N SER A 22 11.55 -6.52 16.54
CA SER A 22 12.95 -6.08 16.45
C SER A 22 13.18 -5.18 15.23
N SER A 23 14.21 -4.34 15.28
CA SER A 23 14.59 -3.46 14.16
C SER A 23 14.78 -4.24 12.84
N LEU A 24 15.44 -5.41 12.90
CA LEU A 24 15.63 -6.28 11.74
C LEU A 24 14.29 -6.83 11.20
N SER A 25 13.41 -7.29 12.08
CA SER A 25 12.08 -7.77 11.70
C SER A 25 11.26 -6.67 11.00
N ASN A 26 11.30 -5.43 11.51
CA ASN A 26 10.60 -4.29 10.90
C ASN A 26 11.10 -3.96 9.50
N ILE A 27 12.41 -4.11 9.25
CA ILE A 27 13.00 -3.95 7.91
C ILE A 27 12.46 -5.01 6.98
N ILE A 28 12.57 -6.29 7.37
CA ILE A 28 12.15 -7.43 6.54
C ILE A 28 10.67 -7.30 6.17
N ILE A 29 9.81 -7.00 7.14
CA ILE A 29 8.37 -6.84 6.92
C ILE A 29 8.09 -5.66 5.99
N SER A 30 8.78 -4.53 6.16
CA SER A 30 8.60 -3.35 5.30
C SER A 30 9.05 -3.61 3.87
N VAL A 31 10.13 -4.36 3.68
CA VAL A 31 10.62 -4.78 2.36
C VAL A 31 9.64 -5.73 1.70
N ILE A 32 9.17 -6.76 2.42
CA ILE A 32 8.17 -7.72 1.91
C ILE A 32 6.88 -7.00 1.52
N ALA A 33 6.37 -6.12 2.39
CA ALA A 33 5.19 -5.31 2.12
C ALA A 33 5.39 -4.43 0.86
N GLY A 34 6.56 -3.80 0.74
CA GLY A 34 6.89 -2.97 -0.42
C GLY A 34 6.93 -3.76 -1.72
N ILE A 35 7.56 -4.94 -1.73
CA ILE A 35 7.58 -5.84 -2.90
C ILE A 35 6.17 -6.25 -3.30
N LEU A 36 5.32 -6.60 -2.32
CA LEU A 36 3.95 -6.99 -2.58
C LEU A 36 3.13 -5.83 -3.17
N PHE A 37 3.32 -4.60 -2.69
CA PHE A 37 2.70 -3.41 -3.28
C PHE A 37 3.18 -3.14 -4.72
N ILE A 38 4.46 -3.35 -5.01
CA ILE A 38 5.00 -3.22 -6.37
C ILE A 38 4.36 -4.25 -7.30
N LEU A 39 4.30 -5.51 -6.88
CA LEU A 39 3.69 -6.58 -7.66
C LEU A 39 2.18 -6.33 -7.89
N LEU A 40 1.46 -5.89 -6.85
CA LEU A 40 0.06 -5.49 -6.96
C LEU A 40 -0.12 -4.32 -7.94
N GLY A 41 0.68 -3.26 -7.80
CA GLY A 41 0.61 -2.10 -8.69
C GLY A 41 0.94 -2.44 -10.14
N LEU A 42 1.91 -3.32 -10.39
CA LEU A 42 2.23 -3.78 -11.74
C LEU A 42 1.13 -4.71 -12.31
N SER A 43 0.59 -5.60 -11.49
CA SER A 43 -0.50 -6.50 -11.90
C SER A 43 -1.76 -5.75 -12.29
N GLU A 44 -2.02 -4.60 -11.65
CA GLU A 44 -3.20 -3.78 -11.92
C GLU A 44 -2.93 -2.66 -12.95
N ALA A 45 -1.72 -2.58 -13.51
CA ALA A 45 -1.34 -1.52 -14.45
C ALA A 45 -2.18 -1.53 -15.73
N SER A 46 -2.61 -2.70 -16.19
CA SER A 46 -3.49 -2.85 -17.36
C SER A 46 -4.90 -2.33 -17.12
N GLU A 47 -5.42 -2.45 -15.89
CA GLU A 47 -6.81 -2.11 -15.55
C GLU A 47 -6.95 -0.69 -14.96
N LYS A 48 -5.98 -0.25 -14.15
CA LYS A 48 -6.04 1.01 -13.38
C LYS A 48 -5.07 2.08 -13.88
N GLY A 49 -4.24 1.77 -14.88
CA GLY A 49 -3.32 2.71 -15.54
C GLY A 49 -2.39 3.43 -14.55
N TRP A 50 -2.35 4.77 -14.63
CA TRP A 50 -1.49 5.63 -13.80
C TRP A 50 -1.67 5.43 -12.28
N ARG A 51 -2.85 5.00 -11.83
CA ARG A 51 -3.14 4.77 -10.41
C ARG A 51 -2.41 3.53 -9.88
N ALA A 52 -2.24 2.52 -10.72
CA ALA A 52 -1.50 1.31 -10.36
C ALA A 52 0.01 1.62 -10.18
N TYR A 53 0.55 2.53 -11.00
CA TYR A 53 1.91 3.04 -10.83
C TYR A 53 2.08 3.81 -9.51
N LEU A 54 1.07 4.53 -9.03
CA LEU A 54 1.13 5.17 -7.70
C LEU A 54 1.13 4.15 -6.56
N ILE A 55 0.38 3.04 -6.69
CA ILE A 55 0.42 1.94 -5.72
C ILE A 55 1.82 1.30 -5.70
N SER A 56 2.42 1.11 -6.87
CA SER A 56 3.80 0.63 -6.99
C SER A 56 4.82 1.61 -6.37
N LEU A 57 4.63 2.92 -6.58
CA LEU A 57 5.44 3.97 -5.97
C LEU A 57 5.38 3.93 -4.43
N ILE A 58 4.19 3.71 -3.86
CA ILE A 58 4.01 3.53 -2.41
C ILE A 58 4.81 2.31 -1.92
N GLY A 59 4.83 1.21 -2.69
CA GLY A 59 5.65 0.05 -2.39
C GLY A 59 7.15 0.36 -2.38
N ILE A 60 7.63 1.17 -3.33
CA ILE A 60 9.04 1.63 -3.37
C ILE A 60 9.36 2.49 -2.15
N LEU A 61 8.47 3.43 -1.78
CA LEU A 61 8.64 4.26 -0.59
C LEU A 61 8.72 3.43 0.70
N PHE A 62 7.93 2.36 0.80
CA PHE A 62 7.99 1.40 1.89
C PHE A 62 9.37 0.76 2.03
N ILE A 63 9.98 0.35 0.91
CA ILE A 63 11.32 -0.24 0.87
C ILE A 63 12.35 0.83 1.27
N ILE A 64 12.32 2.02 0.66
CA ILE A 64 13.29 3.07 0.94
C ILE A 64 13.23 3.51 2.40
N PHE A 65 12.04 3.76 2.95
CA PHE A 65 11.87 4.17 4.35
C PHE A 65 12.28 3.07 5.33
N SER A 66 12.22 1.79 4.92
CA SER A 66 12.79 0.69 5.69
C SER A 66 14.31 0.73 5.81
N PHE A 67 15.01 1.64 5.13
CA PHE A 67 16.44 1.90 5.28
C PHE A 67 16.78 3.19 6.03
N PHE A 68 15.80 3.91 6.60
CA PHE A 68 16.05 5.08 7.45
C PHE A 68 15.74 4.78 8.92
N PRO A 69 16.75 4.73 9.83
CA PRO A 69 16.53 4.38 11.24
C PRO A 69 15.50 5.28 11.95
N SER A 70 15.50 6.57 11.60
CA SER A 70 14.56 7.58 12.10
C SER A 70 13.10 7.34 11.68
N LEU A 71 12.89 6.58 10.61
CA LEU A 71 11.58 6.22 10.07
C LEU A 71 11.19 4.78 10.41
N ARG A 72 12.07 4.01 11.08
CA ARG A 72 11.89 2.57 11.39
C ARG A 72 11.50 2.27 12.83
N THR A 73 11.52 3.27 13.71
CA THR A 73 11.30 3.08 15.15
C THR A 73 10.37 4.15 15.73
N GLY A 74 9.61 3.76 16.77
CA GLY A 74 8.71 4.65 17.49
C GLY A 74 7.50 5.12 16.68
N THR A 75 6.91 6.23 17.13
CA THR A 75 5.67 6.78 16.57
C THR A 75 5.79 7.16 15.10
N ASN A 76 6.94 7.67 14.66
CA ASN A 76 7.16 8.10 13.27
C ASN A 76 6.96 6.97 12.26
N TYR A 77 7.44 5.76 12.58
CA TYR A 77 7.25 4.57 11.73
C TYR A 77 5.77 4.21 11.58
N ILE A 78 5.02 4.24 12.69
CA ILE A 78 3.58 3.97 12.71
C ILE A 78 2.82 5.05 11.93
N THR A 79 3.16 6.32 12.11
CA THR A 79 2.51 7.44 11.42
C THR A 79 2.72 7.37 9.90
N ILE A 80 3.96 7.15 9.44
CA ILE A 80 4.27 7.05 8.00
C ILE A 80 3.56 5.85 7.37
N THR A 81 3.51 4.73 8.09
CA THR A 81 2.73 3.56 7.70
C THR A 81 1.29 3.91 7.42
N ILE A 82 0.64 4.56 8.39
CA ILE A 82 -0.78 4.90 8.31
C ILE A 82 -1.01 5.84 7.13
N ILE A 83 -0.17 6.86 6.96
CA ILE A 83 -0.26 7.81 5.84
C ILE A 83 -0.18 7.06 4.50
N LEU A 84 0.83 6.20 4.30
CA LEU A 84 0.99 5.45 3.06
C LEU A 84 -0.19 4.50 2.80
N CYS A 85 -0.73 3.88 3.85
CA CYS A 85 -1.91 3.01 3.77
C CYS A 85 -3.18 3.78 3.38
N VAL A 86 -3.39 4.95 3.99
CA VAL A 86 -4.54 5.83 3.70
C VAL A 86 -4.46 6.34 2.26
N VAL A 87 -3.28 6.75 1.80
CA VAL A 87 -3.08 7.19 0.41
C VAL A 87 -3.38 6.04 -0.56
N ALA A 88 -2.90 4.82 -0.29
CA ALA A 88 -3.21 3.65 -1.10
C ALA A 88 -4.73 3.36 -1.15
N LEU A 89 -5.43 3.50 -0.02
CA LEU A 89 -6.90 3.36 0.04
C LEU A 89 -7.62 4.41 -0.81
N ILE A 90 -7.22 5.68 -0.71
CA ILE A 90 -7.85 6.78 -1.49
C ILE A 90 -7.68 6.53 -2.99
N ILE A 91 -6.48 6.12 -3.42
CA ILE A 91 -6.21 5.79 -4.83
C ILE A 91 -7.07 4.60 -5.28
N SER A 92 -7.18 3.57 -4.45
CA SER A 92 -7.98 2.38 -4.74
C SER A 92 -9.48 2.70 -4.84
N LEU A 93 -10.03 3.46 -3.88
CA LEU A 93 -11.45 3.85 -3.87
C LEU A 93 -11.82 4.78 -5.04
N SER A 94 -10.90 5.67 -5.43
CA SER A 94 -11.08 6.53 -6.61
C SER A 94 -11.18 5.71 -7.91
N SER A 95 -10.51 4.55 -7.96
CA SER A 95 -10.61 3.59 -9.07
C SER A 95 -12.00 2.99 -9.21
N GLU A 96 -12.62 2.60 -8.10
CA GLU A 96 -13.94 1.95 -8.12
C GLU A 96 -15.05 2.92 -8.54
N THR A 97 -14.93 4.20 -8.16
CA THR A 97 -15.91 5.24 -8.50
C THR A 97 -15.93 5.60 -9.99
N GLU A 98 -14.78 5.56 -10.68
CA GLU A 98 -14.74 5.81 -12.13
C GLU A 98 -15.26 4.63 -12.96
N LEU A 99 -14.94 3.39 -12.55
CA LEU A 99 -15.46 2.18 -13.17
C LEU A 99 -17.00 2.13 -13.08
N PHE A 100 -17.56 2.57 -11.94
CA PHE A 100 -19.00 2.69 -11.77
C PHE A 100 -19.64 3.77 -12.67
N LYS A 101 -18.97 4.91 -12.82
CA LYS A 101 -19.44 6.00 -13.71
C LYS A 101 -19.40 5.60 -15.18
N PHE A 102 -18.38 4.88 -15.62
CA PHE A 102 -18.30 4.38 -17.00
C PHE A 102 -19.40 3.35 -17.30
N LYS A 103 -19.64 2.41 -16.38
CA LYS A 103 -20.64 1.36 -16.56
C LYS A 103 -22.08 1.92 -16.60
N LYS A 104 -22.36 3.00 -15.88
CA LYS A 104 -23.67 3.68 -15.89
C LYS A 104 -23.93 4.52 -17.14
N LYS A 105 -22.89 4.89 -17.89
CA LYS A 105 -23.01 5.68 -19.13
C LYS A 105 -23.26 4.83 -20.38
N GLN A 106 -23.13 3.50 -20.26
CA GLN A 106 -23.36 2.52 -21.32
C GLN A 106 -24.66 1.71 -21.14
N SER A 107 -25.44 1.99 -20.08
CA SER A 107 -26.82 1.51 -19.91
C SER A 107 -27.80 2.61 -20.24
#